data_AF-A0A524CQ65-F1
#
_entry.id   AF-A0A524CQ65-F1
#
_cell.length_a   1.000
_cell.length_b   1.000
_cell.length_c   1.000
_cell.angle_alpha   90.00
_cell.angle_beta   90.00
_cell.angle_gamma   90.00
#
_symmetry.space_group_name_H-M   'P 1'
#
loop_
_entity.id
_entity.type
_entity.pdbx_description
1 polymer ?
#
loop_
_entity_poly.entity_id
_entity_poly.type
_entity_poly.pdbx_seq_one_letter_code
_entity_poly.pdbx_strand_id
1 'polypeptide(L)'
;MSQDNKENEQYELDKIRMKKMKALMEAQKRKQAYQDRVSDLWEKVDYVLKIVLMPEAYNHLINLKKKEPQIYQKIFNELVSPEVVQNIDYLLTIISRQGGVPRRIPLDAIVYLERQAKGIKSKI
;
A
#
# COMPACT_ATOMS: atom_id res chain seq x y z
N MET A 1 46.57 34.33 -18.92
CA MET A 1 45.40 33.54 -18.49
C MET A 1 44.19 34.46 -18.56
N SER A 2 43.52 34.49 -19.72
CA SER A 2 42.53 35.51 -20.09
C SER A 2 41.23 35.34 -19.33
N GLN A 3 40.60 36.47 -19.00
CA GLN A 3 39.34 36.57 -18.24
C GLN A 3 38.20 35.75 -18.88
N ASP A 4 38.20 35.64 -20.21
CA ASP A 4 37.26 34.83 -21.01
C ASP A 4 37.25 33.33 -20.68
N ASN A 5 38.40 32.76 -20.29
CA ASN A 5 38.47 31.33 -19.97
C ASN A 5 37.78 31.01 -18.63
N LYS A 6 37.83 31.94 -17.67
CA LYS A 6 37.17 31.79 -16.37
C LYS A 6 35.65 31.91 -16.49
N GLU A 7 35.16 32.80 -17.35
CA GLU A 7 33.72 32.94 -17.59
C GLU A 7 33.13 31.71 -18.29
N ASN A 8 33.86 31.13 -19.25
CA ASN A 8 33.45 29.87 -19.90
C ASN A 8 33.43 28.67 -18.95
N GLU A 9 34.43 28.52 -18.08
CA GLU A 9 34.44 27.47 -17.06
C GLU A 9 33.26 27.64 -16.08
N GLN A 10 32.96 28.87 -15.67
CA GLN A 10 31.84 29.16 -14.77
C GLN A 10 30.49 28.81 -15.43
N TYR A 11 30.32 29.14 -16.71
CA TYR A 11 29.11 28.83 -17.49
C TYR A 11 28.87 27.31 -17.62
N GLU A 12 29.91 26.54 -17.93
CA GLU A 12 29.80 25.08 -18.04
C GLU A 12 29.57 24.42 -16.67
N LEU A 13 30.18 24.95 -15.59
CA LEU A 13 29.90 24.49 -14.23
C LEU A 13 28.45 24.73 -13.81
N ASP A 14 27.89 25.90 -14.13
CA ASP A 14 26.49 26.21 -13.82
C ASP A 14 25.50 25.38 -14.65
N LYS A 15 25.84 25.09 -15.92
CA LYS A 15 25.10 24.15 -16.76
C LYS A 15 25.09 22.73 -16.18
N ILE A 16 26.23 22.27 -15.65
CA ILE A 16 26.33 20.97 -14.96
C ILE A 16 25.50 20.97 -13.67
N ARG A 17 25.56 22.04 -12.87
CA ARG A 17 24.76 22.19 -11.65
C ARG A 17 23.26 22.16 -11.95
N MET A 18 22.81 22.92 -12.95
CA MET A 18 21.42 22.93 -13.39
C MET A 18 20.97 21.54 -13.88
N LYS A 19 21.81 20.84 -14.66
CA LYS A 19 21.51 19.49 -15.12
C LYS A 19 21.39 18.48 -13.96
N LYS A 20 22.28 18.56 -12.96
CA LYS A 20 22.20 17.74 -11.75
C LYS A 20 20.96 18.06 -10.90
N MET A 21 20.65 19.34 -10.72
CA MET A 21 19.47 19.78 -9.96
C MET A 21 18.16 19.34 -10.64
N LYS A 22 18.09 19.43 -11.98
CA LYS A 22 16.95 18.91 -12.75
C LYS A 22 16.81 17.39 -12.62
N ALA A 23 17.90 16.65 -12.72
CA ALA A 23 17.89 15.19 -12.55
C ALA A 23 17.43 14.79 -11.13
N LEU A 24 17.87 15.51 -10.10
CA LEU A 24 17.43 15.28 -8.72
C LEU A 24 15.94 15.57 -8.53
N MET A 25 15.43 16.69 -9.07
CA MET A 25 14.00 17.00 -9.03
C MET A 25 13.17 15.95 -9.76
N GLU A 26 13.59 15.50 -10.94
CA GLU A 26 12.89 14.45 -11.68
C GLU A 26 12.88 13.12 -10.91
N ALA A 27 14.00 12.75 -10.28
CA ALA A 27 14.07 11.57 -9.44
C ALA A 27 13.15 11.68 -8.22
N GLN A 28 13.10 12.85 -7.56
CA GLN A 28 12.19 13.10 -6.45
C GLN A 28 10.72 13.02 -6.89
N LYS A 29 10.34 13.67 -8.01
CA LYS A 29 8.99 13.60 -8.56
C LYS A 29 8.56 12.16 -8.86
N ARG A 30 9.47 11.33 -9.41
CA ARG A 30 9.18 9.91 -9.67
C ARG A 30 8.97 9.12 -8.38
N LYS A 31 9.78 9.37 -7.34
CA LYS A 31 9.60 8.72 -6.02
C LYS A 31 8.28 9.12 -5.37
N GLN A 32 7.93 10.41 -5.44
CA GLN A 32 6.68 10.92 -4.87
C GLN A 32 5.46 10.35 -5.60
N ALA A 33 5.44 10.40 -6.93
CA ALA A 33 4.35 9.81 -7.72
C ALA A 33 4.20 8.29 -7.49
N TYR A 34 5.30 7.58 -7.23
CA TYR A 34 5.24 6.17 -6.83
C TYR A 34 4.62 5.99 -5.44
N GLN A 35 5.05 6.77 -4.45
CA GLN A 35 4.49 6.74 -3.09
C GLN A 35 2.99 7.05 -3.07
N ASP A 36 2.56 8.06 -3.83
CA ASP A 36 1.16 8.46 -3.93
C ASP A 36 0.30 7.33 -4.51
N ARG A 37 0.77 6.67 -5.57
CA ARG A 37 0.09 5.50 -6.17
C ARG A 37 0.01 4.33 -5.20
N VAL A 38 1.06 4.09 -4.43
CA VAL A 38 1.07 3.02 -3.42
C VAL A 38 0.07 3.35 -2.31
N SER A 39 -0.02 4.60 -1.86
CA SER A 39 -1.04 5.02 -0.88
C SER A 39 -2.46 4.78 -1.39
N ASP A 40 -2.75 5.23 -2.62
CA ASP A 40 -4.07 5.04 -3.27
C ASP A 40 -4.46 3.56 -3.33
N LEU A 41 -3.51 2.69 -3.70
CA LEU A 41 -3.74 1.25 -3.75
C LEU A 41 -4.10 0.68 -2.37
N TRP A 42 -3.38 1.07 -1.32
CA TRP A 42 -3.63 0.58 0.04
C TRP A 42 -4.95 1.09 0.62
N GLU A 43 -5.32 2.33 0.30
CA GLU A 43 -6.62 2.91 0.66
C GLU A 43 -7.77 2.14 0.02
N LYS A 44 -7.63 1.77 -1.26
CA LYS A 44 -8.61 0.92 -1.96
C LYS A 44 -8.72 -0.47 -1.34
N VAL A 45 -7.61 -1.09 -0.99
CA VAL A 45 -7.61 -2.39 -0.29
C VAL A 45 -8.31 -2.28 1.07
N ASP A 46 -8.01 -1.24 1.85
CA ASP A 46 -8.64 -1.00 3.15
C ASP A 46 -10.17 -0.82 3.00
N TYR A 47 -10.58 -0.05 2.00
CA TYR A 47 -12.00 0.15 1.69
C TYR A 47 -12.70 -1.15 1.32
N VAL A 48 -12.08 -2.00 0.48
CA VAL A 48 -12.62 -3.32 0.14
C VAL A 48 -12.71 -4.21 1.38
N LEU A 49 -11.67 -4.26 2.21
CA LEU A 49 -11.68 -5.02 3.46
C LEU A 49 -12.82 -4.58 4.38
N LYS A 50 -13.05 -3.28 4.51
CA LYS A 50 -14.15 -2.72 5.32
C LYS A 50 -15.54 -3.15 4.83
N ILE A 51 -15.70 -3.42 3.55
CA ILE A 51 -16.97 -3.87 2.96
C ILE A 51 -17.12 -5.39 3.05
N VAL A 52 -16.04 -6.12 2.80
CA VAL A 52 -16.02 -7.58 2.77
C VAL A 52 -16.09 -8.17 4.18
N LEU A 53 -15.52 -7.49 5.19
CA LEU A 53 -15.55 -7.92 6.58
C LEU A 53 -16.81 -7.41 7.29
N MET A 54 -17.29 -8.20 8.26
CA MET A 54 -18.22 -7.66 9.26
C MET A 54 -17.54 -6.56 10.09
N PRO A 55 -18.29 -5.58 10.63
CA PRO A 55 -17.70 -4.47 11.38
C PRO A 55 -16.81 -4.93 12.55
N GLU A 56 -17.24 -5.95 13.28
CA GLU A 56 -16.51 -6.52 14.42
C GLU A 56 -15.23 -7.23 13.95
N ALA A 57 -15.31 -7.95 12.83
CA ALA A 57 -14.17 -8.63 12.20
C ALA A 57 -13.11 -7.62 11.74
N TYR A 58 -13.54 -6.53 11.08
CA TYR A 58 -12.66 -5.46 10.65
C TYR A 58 -11.99 -4.76 11.84
N ASN A 59 -12.78 -4.41 12.87
CA ASN A 59 -12.25 -3.78 14.08
C ASN A 59 -11.22 -4.68 14.79
N HIS A 60 -11.47 -5.99 14.85
CA HIS A 60 -10.52 -6.95 15.40
C HIS A 60 -9.22 -6.99 14.59
N LEU A 61 -9.33 -7.04 13.26
CA LEU A 61 -8.16 -7.00 12.37
C LEU A 61 -7.33 -5.72 12.54
N ILE A 62 -7.96 -4.54 12.63
CA ILE A 62 -7.28 -3.27 12.89
C ILE A 62 -6.63 -3.24 14.27
N ASN A 63 -7.27 -3.84 15.28
CA ASN A 63 -6.68 -3.97 16.60
C ASN A 63 -5.44 -4.87 16.59
N LEU A 64 -5.47 -5.97 15.81
CA LEU A 64 -4.29 -6.83 15.60
C LEU A 64 -3.15 -6.08 14.93
N LYS A 65 -3.43 -5.18 13.97
CA LYS A 65 -2.41 -4.34 13.35
C LYS A 65 -1.61 -3.52 14.37
N LYS A 66 -2.26 -3.06 15.45
CA LYS A 66 -1.63 -2.28 16.53
C LYS A 66 -0.92 -3.15 17.56
N LYS A 67 -1.55 -4.26 17.97
CA LYS A 67 -1.06 -5.12 19.08
C LYS A 67 -0.03 -6.15 18.62
N GLU A 68 -0.29 -6.79 17.49
CA GLU A 68 0.46 -7.95 16.98
C GLU A 68 0.66 -7.82 15.46
N PRO A 69 1.51 -6.89 15.00
CA PRO A 69 1.65 -6.57 13.58
C PRO A 69 2.11 -7.76 12.73
N GLN A 70 2.87 -8.68 13.30
CA GLN A 70 3.31 -9.90 12.61
C GLN A 70 2.14 -10.87 12.36
N ILE A 71 1.20 -10.97 13.30
CA ILE A 71 -0.01 -11.79 13.14
C ILE A 71 -0.95 -11.13 12.15
N TYR A 72 -1.13 -9.81 12.25
CA TYR A 72 -1.86 -9.04 11.25
C TYR A 72 -1.32 -9.29 9.84
N GLN A 73 0.00 -9.23 9.63
CA GLN A 73 0.58 -9.42 8.30
C GLN A 73 0.31 -10.82 7.74
N LYS A 74 0.34 -11.86 8.59
CA LYS A 74 0.01 -13.23 8.17
C LYS A 74 -1.44 -13.35 7.74
N ILE A 75 -2.37 -12.83 8.56
CA ILE A 75 -3.81 -12.83 8.24
C ILE A 75 -4.05 -11.99 6.96
N PHE A 76 -3.39 -10.84 6.85
CA PHE A 76 -3.50 -9.96 5.71
C PHE A 76 -3.07 -10.65 4.41
N ASN A 77 -1.94 -11.37 4.42
CA ASN A 77 -1.46 -12.12 3.25
C ASN A 77 -2.40 -13.26 2.85
N GLU A 78 -3.16 -13.81 3.80
CA GLU A 78 -4.19 -14.83 3.52
C GLU A 78 -5.44 -14.20 2.90
N LEU A 79 -5.85 -13.03 3.38
CA LEU A 79 -7.05 -12.32 2.90
C LEU A 79 -6.83 -11.59 1.57
N VAL A 80 -5.63 -11.06 1.36
CA VAL A 80 -5.27 -10.20 0.23
C VAL A 80 -4.14 -10.85 -0.54
N SER A 81 -4.50 -11.72 -1.48
CA SER A 81 -3.55 -12.30 -2.43
C SER A 81 -3.08 -11.27 -3.45
N PRO A 82 -1.94 -11.51 -4.14
CA PRO A 82 -1.47 -10.63 -5.22
C PRO A 82 -2.53 -10.39 -6.31
N GLU A 83 -3.39 -11.38 -6.58
CA GLU A 83 -4.48 -11.27 -7.54
C GLU A 83 -5.58 -10.30 -7.08
N VAL A 84 -5.89 -10.26 -5.78
CA VAL A 84 -6.83 -9.29 -5.20
C VAL A 84 -6.31 -7.86 -5.39
N VAL A 85 -5.01 -7.65 -5.18
CA VAL A 85 -4.37 -6.34 -5.35
C VAL A 85 -4.42 -5.89 -6.81
N GLN A 86 -4.11 -6.79 -7.75
CA GLN A 86 -4.15 -6.49 -9.18
C GLN A 86 -5.55 -6.14 -9.67
N ASN A 87 -6.57 -6.76 -9.10
CA ASN A 87 -7.97 -6.60 -9.52
C ASN A 87 -8.77 -5.67 -8.61
N ILE A 88 -8.12 -4.86 -7.77
CA ILE A 88 -8.82 -4.08 -6.73
C ILE A 88 -9.82 -3.08 -7.32
N ASP A 89 -9.47 -2.39 -8.41
CA ASP A 89 -10.37 -1.45 -9.09
C ASP A 89 -11.60 -2.16 -9.70
N TYR A 90 -11.41 -3.39 -10.17
CA TYR A 90 -12.49 -4.22 -10.67
C TYR A 90 -13.42 -4.69 -9.53
N LEU A 91 -12.86 -5.10 -8.39
CA LEU A 91 -13.63 -5.46 -7.20
C LEU A 91 -14.47 -4.28 -6.69
N LEU A 92 -13.90 -3.07 -6.66
CA LEU A 92 -14.65 -1.85 -6.32
C LEU A 92 -15.81 -1.60 -7.29
N THR A 93 -15.58 -1.82 -8.58
CA THR A 93 -16.62 -1.69 -9.61
C THR A 93 -17.75 -2.69 -9.41
N ILE A 94 -17.45 -3.94 -9.03
CA ILE A 94 -18.49 -4.93 -8.72
C ILE A 94 -19.27 -4.54 -7.48
N ILE A 95 -18.56 -4.19 -6.40
CA ILE A 95 -19.16 -3.84 -5.10
C ILE A 95 -20.11 -2.65 -5.24
N SER A 96 -19.67 -1.60 -5.95
CA SER A 96 -20.49 -0.42 -6.21
C SER A 96 -21.74 -0.73 -7.04
N ARG A 97 -21.62 -1.60 -8.05
CA ARG A 97 -22.76 -2.03 -8.88
C ARG A 97 -23.77 -2.90 -8.12
N GLN A 98 -23.29 -3.78 -7.23
CA GLN A 98 -24.12 -4.74 -6.50
C GLN A 98 -24.64 -4.20 -5.16
N GLY A 99 -24.20 -3.01 -4.74
CA GLY A 99 -24.59 -2.40 -3.46
C GLY A 99 -23.95 -3.06 -2.24
N GLY A 100 -22.88 -3.84 -2.42
CA GLY A 100 -22.15 -4.52 -1.35
C GLY A 100 -21.80 -5.97 -1.65
N VAL A 101 -21.36 -6.68 -0.61
CA VAL A 101 -21.00 -8.10 -0.68
C VAL A 101 -22.08 -8.91 0.06
N PRO A 102 -22.71 -9.91 -0.59
CA PRO A 102 -23.85 -10.64 -0.01
C PRO A 102 -23.48 -11.51 1.20
N ARG A 103 -22.23 -11.95 1.32
CA ARG A 103 -21.72 -12.67 2.49
C ARG A 103 -20.44 -12.02 2.98
N ARG A 104 -20.54 -11.31 4.11
CA ARG A 104 -19.37 -10.71 4.76
C ARG A 104 -18.63 -11.73 5.60
N ILE A 105 -17.31 -11.59 5.68
CA ILE A 105 -16.44 -12.41 6.49
C ILE A 105 -16.69 -12.09 7.97
N PRO A 106 -17.14 -13.08 8.76
CA PRO A 106 -17.47 -12.88 10.17
C PRO A 106 -16.23 -12.89 11.08
N LEU A 107 -16.41 -12.50 12.35
CA LEU A 107 -15.31 -12.36 13.31
C LEU A 107 -14.62 -13.70 13.61
N ASP A 108 -15.38 -14.78 13.73
CA ASP A 108 -14.88 -16.14 13.96
C ASP A 108 -13.89 -16.58 12.88
N ALA A 109 -14.09 -16.20 11.62
CA ALA A 109 -13.12 -16.46 10.56
C ALA A 109 -11.79 -15.74 10.81
N ILE A 110 -11.81 -14.48 11.25
CA ILE A 110 -10.58 -13.73 11.58
C ILE A 110 -9.90 -14.30 12.83
N VAL A 111 -10.67 -14.68 13.85
CA VAL A 111 -10.14 -15.34 15.06
C VAL A 111 -9.53 -16.70 14.72
N TYR A 112 -10.13 -17.45 13.79
CA TYR A 112 -9.57 -18.70 13.29
C TYR A 112 -8.21 -18.47 12.61
N LEU A 113 -8.13 -17.49 11.71
CA LEU A 113 -6.86 -17.11 11.05
C LEU A 113 -5.82 -16.62 12.06
N GLU A 114 -6.22 -15.88 13.09
CA GLU A 114 -5.34 -15.46 14.18
C GLU A 114 -4.76 -16.66 14.93
N ARG A 115 -5.59 -17.65 15.29
CA ARG A 115 -5.14 -18.87 15.96
C ARG A 115 -4.17 -19.68 15.09
N GLN A 116 -4.47 -19.81 13.80
CA GLN A 116 -3.58 -20.45 12.82
C GLN A 116 -2.24 -19.71 12.72
N ALA A 117 -2.26 -18.38 12.58
CA ALA A 117 -1.06 -17.55 12.50
C ALA A 117 -0.18 -17.63 13.77
N LYS A 118 -0.82 -17.83 14.94
CA LYS A 118 -0.18 -18.06 16.24
C LYS A 118 0.30 -19.51 16.45
N GLY A 119 0.01 -20.43 15.52
CA GLY A 119 0.38 -21.84 15.63
C GLY A 119 -0.40 -22.60 16.71
N ILE A 120 -1.54 -22.06 17.15
CA ILE A 120 -2.43 -22.75 18.08
C ILE A 120 -3.17 -23.81 17.28
N LYS A 121 -2.64 -25.05 17.28
CA LYS A 121 -3.31 -26.20 16.67
C LYS A 121 -4.68 -26.34 17.32
N SER A 122 -5.75 -26.07 16.57
CA SER A 122 -7.11 -26.40 16.97
C SER A 122 -7.14 -27.90 17.32
N LYS A 123 -7.21 -28.22 18.61
CA LYS A 123 -7.84 -29.47 19.03
C LYS A 123 -9.33 -29.25 18.81
N ILE A 124 -9.80 -29.67 17.63
CA ILE A 124 -11.21 -29.96 17.40
C ILE A 124 -11.48 -31.27 18.13
#